data_AF-A0A800F7Q3-F1
#
_entry.id   AF-A0A800F7Q3-F1
#
_cell.length_a   1.000
_cell.length_b   1.000
_cell.length_c   1.000
_cell.angle_alpha   90.00
_cell.angle_beta   90.00
_cell.angle_gamma   90.00
#
_symmetry.space_group_name_H-M   'P 1'
#
loop_
_entity.id
_entity.type
_entity.pdbx_description
1 polymer ?
#
loop_
_entity_poly.entity_id
_entity_poly.type
_entity_poly.pdbx_seq_one_letter_code
_entity_poly.pdbx_strand_id
1 'polypeptide(L)'
;MAPGAPGLIGSGADNNPNGATNEENVRSHEWDGQASDRRVHEAWKLDAKDGTQKLEQLARWLERDQPSAAASLREGLHEMFTINRLGLPPRLRKCLGTTNVIDSTHSGVRQKTRRVTNWKNGAMALRWAAASFVETEKSYRRIVGFDQLWMLRAHLDDREPVAEMKMAG
;
A
#
# COMPACT_ATOMS: atom_id res chain seq x y z
N MET A 1 -54.43 28.88 51.11
CA MET A 1 -55.07 27.71 51.74
C MET A 1 -54.29 26.48 51.28
N ALA A 2 -53.41 25.97 52.14
CA ALA A 2 -52.73 24.68 51.97
C ALA A 2 -53.29 23.73 53.03
N PRO A 3 -53.38 22.42 52.72
CA PRO A 3 -52.66 21.43 53.53
C PRO A 3 -52.18 20.24 52.63
N GLY A 4 -51.16 19.43 52.90
CA GLY A 4 -50.18 19.27 53.96
C GLY A 4 -49.25 18.12 53.53
N ALA A 5 -47.97 18.17 53.92
CA ALA A 5 -47.06 17.01 53.85
C ALA A 5 -47.20 16.18 55.14
N PRO A 6 -46.96 14.85 55.16
CA PRO A 6 -45.61 14.36 55.52
C PRO A 6 -45.21 12.96 54.97
N GLY A 7 -43.91 12.62 55.02
CA GLY A 7 -43.47 11.22 55.13
C GLY A 7 -42.21 10.81 54.33
N LEU A 8 -41.03 11.04 54.90
CA LEU A 8 -39.72 10.52 54.49
C LEU A 8 -39.49 9.09 54.99
N ILE A 9 -39.13 8.13 54.12
CA ILE A 9 -38.22 6.97 54.36
C ILE A 9 -37.85 6.46 52.94
N GLY A 10 -36.63 6.46 52.39
CA GLY A 10 -35.31 6.12 52.92
C GLY A 10 -34.82 4.87 52.16
N SER A 11 -33.71 4.99 51.41
CA SER A 11 -32.66 3.98 51.17
C SER A 11 -32.29 3.75 49.69
N GLY A 12 -30.99 3.79 49.41
CA GLY A 12 -30.37 3.19 48.22
C GLY A 12 -29.82 4.18 47.20
N ALA A 13 -28.63 4.72 47.48
CA ALA A 13 -27.75 5.19 46.43
C ALA A 13 -27.29 3.98 45.59
N ASP A 14 -27.53 4.02 44.28
CA ASP A 14 -26.71 3.32 43.28
C ASP A 14 -26.37 4.34 42.17
N ASN A 15 -25.46 5.25 42.52
CA ASN A 15 -24.70 6.02 41.55
C ASN A 15 -23.70 5.07 40.89
N ASN A 16 -24.01 4.55 39.71
CA ASN A 16 -23.00 3.97 38.84
C ASN A 16 -22.64 5.00 37.73
N PRO A 17 -21.45 5.63 37.77
CA PRO A 17 -21.03 6.58 36.75
C PRO A 17 -20.53 5.92 35.45
N ASN A 18 -20.57 4.58 35.34
CA ASN A 18 -20.10 3.85 34.16
C ASN A 18 -21.24 3.36 33.26
N GLY A 19 -22.16 4.26 32.92
CA GLY A 19 -23.18 4.04 31.89
C GLY A 19 -22.64 4.22 30.47
N ALA A 20 -21.49 3.63 30.14
CA ALA A 20 -21.10 3.46 28.74
C ALA A 20 -21.80 2.20 28.23
N THR A 21 -22.88 2.39 27.47
CA THR A 21 -23.64 1.31 26.86
C THR A 21 -22.74 0.48 25.95
N ASN A 22 -22.96 -0.82 25.95
CA ASN A 22 -22.17 -1.86 25.29
C ASN A 22 -22.18 -1.76 23.74
N GLU A 23 -22.70 -0.67 23.19
CA GLU A 23 -22.70 -0.33 21.77
C GLU A 23 -21.50 0.56 21.38
N GLU A 24 -20.85 1.21 22.35
CA GLU A 24 -19.65 2.03 22.12
C GLU A 24 -18.37 1.18 22.07
N ASN A 25 -18.35 0.03 22.74
CA ASN A 25 -17.22 -0.89 22.75
C ASN A 25 -17.12 -1.74 21.47
N VAL A 26 -18.22 -1.87 20.72
CA VAL A 26 -18.25 -2.57 19.41
C VAL A 26 -17.71 -1.67 18.28
N ARG A 27 -17.63 -0.35 18.49
CA ARG A 27 -17.02 0.61 17.54
C ARG A 27 -15.52 0.86 17.76
N SER A 28 -14.91 0.30 18.81
CA SER A 28 -13.48 0.49 19.12
C SER A 28 -12.52 -0.40 18.30
N HIS A 29 -13.07 -1.24 17.40
CA HIS A 29 -12.30 -2.10 16.50
C HIS A 29 -12.65 -1.85 15.03
N GLU A 30 -12.94 -0.60 14.66
CA GLU A 30 -12.81 -0.19 13.27
C GLU A 30 -11.31 0.01 13.00
N TRP A 31 -10.67 -1.03 12.45
CA TRP A 31 -9.32 -0.95 11.93
C TRP A 31 -9.27 0.15 10.89
N ASP A 32 -8.64 1.28 11.23
CA ASP A 32 -8.41 2.35 10.26
C ASP A 32 -7.30 1.90 9.30
N GLY A 33 -7.68 1.17 8.25
CA GLY A 33 -6.80 0.78 7.16
C GLY A 33 -6.05 1.98 6.57
N GLN A 34 -6.64 3.18 6.62
CA GLN A 34 -5.99 4.41 6.15
C GLN A 34 -4.83 4.83 7.07
N ALA A 35 -4.94 4.59 8.38
CA ALA A 35 -3.84 4.84 9.32
C ALA A 35 -2.65 3.92 9.06
N SER A 36 -2.90 2.64 8.74
CA SER A 36 -1.85 1.67 8.37
C SER A 36 -1.20 2.04 7.03
N ASP A 37 -1.99 2.38 6.01
CA ASP A 37 -1.48 2.84 4.71
C ASP A 37 -0.61 4.07 4.83
N ARG A 38 -1.03 5.05 5.65
CA ARG A 38 -0.22 6.25 5.91
C ARG A 38 1.11 5.89 6.58
N ARG A 39 1.11 4.97 7.55
CA ARG A 39 2.35 4.53 8.23
C ARG A 39 3.32 3.86 7.25
N VAL A 40 2.81 3.08 6.30
CA VAL A 40 3.61 2.47 5.23
C VAL A 40 4.24 3.55 4.34
N HIS A 41 3.43 4.49 3.86
CA HIS A 41 3.92 5.59 3.02
C HIS A 41 4.97 6.47 3.73
N GLU A 42 4.79 6.74 5.02
CA GLU A 42 5.78 7.48 5.81
C GLU A 42 7.08 6.68 6.02
N ALA A 43 7.02 5.35 6.12
CA ALA A 43 8.22 4.53 6.24
C ALA A 43 9.07 4.57 4.97
N TRP A 44 8.45 4.56 3.78
CA TRP A 44 9.17 4.65 2.50
C TRP A 44 9.90 5.98 2.26
N LYS A 45 9.58 7.04 3.02
CA LYS A 45 10.31 8.32 2.95
C LYS A 45 11.63 8.29 3.74
N LEU A 46 11.81 7.33 4.64
CA LEU A 46 12.99 7.19 5.48
C LEU A 46 14.13 6.47 4.74
N ASP A 47 15.32 6.45 5.34
CA ASP A 47 16.36 5.52 4.91
C ASP A 47 15.88 4.07 5.05
N ALA A 48 16.45 3.16 4.27
CA ALA A 48 16.07 1.74 4.28
C ALA A 48 16.12 1.13 5.69
N LYS A 49 17.12 1.47 6.51
CA LYS A 49 17.24 0.93 7.87
C LYS A 49 16.09 1.38 8.76
N ASP A 50 15.86 2.69 8.81
CA ASP A 50 14.84 3.30 9.67
C ASP A 50 13.42 2.94 9.22
N GLY A 51 13.19 2.92 7.91
CA GLY A 51 11.93 2.47 7.31
C GLY A 51 11.63 1.02 7.63
N THR A 52 12.64 0.13 7.53
CA THR A 52 12.50 -1.29 7.88
C THR A 52 12.10 -1.45 9.35
N GLN A 53 12.79 -0.74 10.27
CA GLN A 53 12.46 -0.79 11.70
C GLN A 53 11.05 -0.27 12.01
N LYS A 54 10.60 0.76 11.28
CA LYS A 54 9.26 1.33 11.43
C LYS A 54 8.17 0.38 10.95
N LEU A 55 8.38 -0.32 9.83
CA LEU A 55 7.44 -1.33 9.35
C LEU A 55 7.46 -2.60 10.20
N GLU A 56 8.60 -2.98 10.78
CA GLU A 56 8.65 -4.09 11.74
C GLU A 56 7.85 -3.77 13.02
N GLN A 57 7.90 -2.52 13.49
CA GLN A 57 7.03 -2.06 14.57
C GLN A 57 5.55 -2.15 14.18
N LEU A 58 5.20 -1.77 12.95
CA LEU A 58 3.83 -1.91 12.44
C LEU A 58 3.39 -3.38 12.37
N ALA A 59 4.27 -4.28 11.91
CA ALA A 59 3.99 -5.72 11.87
C ALA A 59 3.72 -6.29 13.26
N ARG A 60 4.53 -5.93 14.26
CA ARG A 60 4.30 -6.32 15.67
C ARG A 60 2.96 -5.80 16.20
N TRP A 61 2.54 -4.61 15.80
CA TRP A 61 1.25 -4.08 16.19
C TRP A 61 0.08 -4.81 15.53
N LEU A 62 0.23 -5.19 14.25
CA LEU A 62 -0.76 -5.97 13.49
C LEU A 62 -0.89 -7.41 14.01
N GLU A 63 0.12 -7.95 14.68
CA GLU A 63 0.20 -9.35 15.08
C GLU A 63 -0.93 -9.81 16.01
N ARG A 64 -1.46 -8.90 16.84
CA ARG A 64 -2.55 -9.20 17.78
C ARG A 64 -3.88 -9.45 17.08
N ASP A 65 -4.20 -8.60 16.11
CA ASP A 65 -5.56 -8.46 15.59
C ASP A 65 -5.67 -8.87 14.11
N GLN A 66 -4.56 -8.80 13.37
CA GLN A 66 -4.48 -9.16 11.95
C GLN A 66 -3.16 -9.91 11.62
N PRO A 67 -2.97 -11.13 12.14
CA PRO A 67 -1.72 -11.89 12.00
C PRO A 67 -1.35 -12.17 10.52
N SER A 68 -2.34 -12.33 9.64
CA SER A 68 -2.10 -12.51 8.20
C SER A 68 -1.50 -11.26 7.53
N ALA A 69 -1.95 -10.06 7.93
CA ALA A 69 -1.38 -8.80 7.43
C ALA A 69 0.03 -8.57 7.97
N ALA A 70 0.28 -8.93 9.23
CA ALA A 70 1.63 -8.89 9.82
C ALA A 70 2.61 -9.80 9.07
N ALA A 71 2.19 -11.04 8.77
CA ALA A 71 2.99 -12.00 8.00
C ALA A 71 3.30 -11.46 6.60
N SER A 72 2.28 -11.02 5.86
CA SER A 72 2.45 -10.45 4.52
C SER A 72 3.36 -9.21 4.50
N LEU A 73 3.25 -8.34 5.51
CA LEU A 73 4.14 -7.18 5.65
C LEU A 73 5.59 -7.59 5.86
N ARG A 74 5.86 -8.59 6.72
CA ARG A 74 7.21 -9.10 6.99
C ARG A 74 7.82 -9.82 5.80
N GLU A 75 7.03 -10.60 5.06
CA GLU A 75 7.47 -11.29 3.84
C GLU A 75 8.04 -10.31 2.81
N GLY A 76 7.34 -9.21 2.55
CA GLY A 76 7.79 -8.20 1.57
C GLY A 76 8.79 -7.17 2.13
N LEU A 77 9.01 -7.13 3.44
CA LEU A 77 9.70 -6.04 4.13
C LEU A 77 11.11 -5.78 3.58
N HIS A 78 11.86 -6.84 3.31
CA HIS A 78 13.22 -6.72 2.80
C HIS A 78 13.24 -6.06 1.42
N GLU A 79 12.31 -6.43 0.54
CA GLU A 79 12.26 -5.98 -0.86
C GLU A 79 11.69 -4.56 -1.00
N MET A 80 10.77 -4.16 -0.11
CA MET A 80 10.10 -2.84 -0.15
C MET A 80 11.06 -1.65 -0.14
N PHE A 81 12.24 -1.79 0.48
CA PHE A 81 13.24 -0.71 0.58
C PHE A 81 14.34 -0.78 -0.49
N THR A 82 14.17 -1.59 -1.54
CA THR A 82 15.16 -1.74 -2.61
C THR A 82 15.52 -0.38 -3.22
N ILE A 83 14.53 0.45 -3.56
CA ILE A 83 14.76 1.76 -4.18
C ILE A 83 15.49 2.70 -3.21
N ASN A 84 15.18 2.65 -1.91
CA ASN A 84 15.85 3.45 -0.88
C ASN A 84 17.34 3.12 -0.80
N ARG A 85 17.70 1.83 -0.93
CA ARG A 85 19.10 1.37 -0.90
C ARG A 85 19.89 1.71 -2.16
N LEU A 86 19.23 1.97 -3.28
CA LEU A 86 19.88 2.35 -4.54
C LEU A 86 20.43 3.78 -4.55
N GLY A 87 20.25 4.59 -3.49
CA GLY A 87 20.86 5.93 -3.44
C GLY A 87 20.47 6.89 -4.57
N LEU A 88 19.42 6.58 -5.34
CA LEU A 88 19.06 7.33 -6.56
C LEU A 88 18.64 8.76 -6.24
N PRO A 89 18.79 9.69 -7.21
CA PRO A 89 18.30 11.05 -7.08
C PRO A 89 16.80 11.11 -6.72
N PRO A 90 16.35 12.12 -5.94
CA PRO A 90 14.97 12.18 -5.45
C PRO A 90 13.90 12.13 -6.54
N ARG A 91 14.16 12.72 -7.73
CA ARG A 91 13.23 12.71 -8.87
C ARG A 91 13.00 11.30 -9.40
N LEU A 92 14.07 10.54 -9.59
CA LEU A 92 14.01 9.17 -10.08
C LEU A 92 13.44 8.22 -9.01
N ARG A 93 13.86 8.40 -7.74
CA ARG A 93 13.30 7.66 -6.58
C ARG A 93 11.78 7.84 -6.48
N LYS A 94 11.29 9.07 -6.58
CA LYS A 94 9.85 9.36 -6.57
C LYS A 94 9.13 8.70 -7.73
N CYS A 95 9.73 8.67 -8.92
CA CYS A 95 9.10 8.04 -10.08
C CYS A 95 9.01 6.52 -9.92
N LEU A 96 10.12 5.88 -9.55
CA LEU A 96 10.22 4.42 -9.39
C LEU A 96 9.46 3.90 -8.17
N GLY A 97 9.37 4.72 -7.12
CA GLY A 97 8.59 4.41 -5.91
C GLY A 97 7.08 4.51 -6.11
N THR A 98 6.61 4.77 -7.33
CA THR A 98 5.19 4.71 -7.69
C THR A 98 4.96 3.62 -8.72
N THR A 99 3.73 3.13 -8.78
CA THR A 99 3.28 2.19 -9.81
C THR A 99 2.94 2.88 -11.13
N ASN A 100 3.11 4.21 -11.25
CA ASN A 100 2.66 4.97 -12.42
C ASN A 100 3.23 4.46 -13.75
N VAL A 101 4.48 3.97 -13.76
CA VAL A 101 5.13 3.43 -14.98
C VAL A 101 4.37 2.21 -15.52
N ILE A 102 3.87 1.35 -14.63
CA ILE A 102 3.08 0.17 -15.00
C ILE A 102 1.59 0.49 -15.14
N ASP A 103 1.03 1.26 -14.22
CA ASP A 103 -0.42 1.52 -14.14
C ASP A 103 -0.94 2.39 -15.27
N SER A 104 -0.16 3.40 -15.71
CA SER A 104 -0.56 4.25 -16.83
C SER A 104 -0.75 3.44 -18.11
N THR A 105 0.13 2.46 -18.31
CA THR A 105 0.11 1.52 -19.43
C THR A 105 -1.10 0.59 -19.36
N HIS A 106 -1.33 -0.06 -18.22
CA HIS A 106 -2.49 -0.93 -18.02
C HIS A 106 -3.82 -0.17 -18.11
N SER A 107 -3.87 1.06 -17.60
CA SER A 107 -5.03 1.96 -17.74
C SER A 107 -5.36 2.22 -19.21
N GLY A 108 -4.35 2.50 -20.04
CA GLY A 108 -4.51 2.67 -21.48
C GLY A 108 -5.10 1.44 -22.17
N VAL A 109 -4.63 0.24 -21.80
CA VAL A 109 -5.19 -1.02 -22.31
C VAL A 109 -6.64 -1.21 -21.88
N ARG A 110 -6.95 -1.02 -20.59
CA ARG A 110 -8.33 -1.16 -20.07
C ARG A 110 -9.30 -0.21 -20.76
N GLN A 111 -8.89 1.03 -21.04
CA GLN A 111 -9.74 2.00 -21.73
C GLN A 111 -10.05 1.56 -23.16
N LYS A 112 -9.05 1.06 -23.88
CA LYS A 112 -9.17 0.66 -25.30
C LYS A 112 -9.95 -0.64 -25.48
N THR A 113 -9.83 -1.56 -24.53
CA THR A 113 -10.59 -2.83 -24.56
C THR A 113 -11.96 -2.75 -23.89
N ARG A 114 -12.29 -1.64 -23.20
CA ARG A 114 -13.54 -1.48 -22.42
C ARG A 114 -14.83 -1.78 -23.19
N ARG A 115 -14.83 -1.55 -24.50
CA ARG A 115 -16.01 -1.76 -25.37
C ARG A 115 -16.09 -3.15 -26.00
N VAL A 116 -15.07 -3.98 -25.82
CA VAL A 116 -15.06 -5.34 -26.35
C VAL A 116 -15.86 -6.24 -25.40
N THR A 117 -17.09 -6.56 -25.80
CA THR A 117 -18.02 -7.36 -24.99
C THR A 117 -18.07 -8.83 -25.40
N ASN A 118 -17.56 -9.18 -26.58
CA ASN A 118 -17.62 -10.54 -27.14
C ASN A 118 -16.21 -11.07 -27.43
N TRP A 119 -15.64 -11.77 -26.45
CA TRP A 119 -14.32 -12.40 -26.56
C TRP A 119 -14.45 -13.83 -27.10
N LYS A 120 -13.80 -14.13 -28.22
CA LYS A 120 -13.90 -15.46 -28.86
C LYS A 120 -12.96 -16.50 -28.28
N ASN A 121 -11.75 -16.11 -27.90
CA ASN A 121 -10.71 -16.97 -27.35
C ASN A 121 -9.54 -16.13 -26.82
N GLY A 122 -8.56 -16.80 -26.19
CA GLY A 122 -7.34 -16.16 -25.69
C GLY A 122 -6.51 -15.49 -26.78
N ALA A 123 -6.49 -16.02 -28.00
CA ALA A 123 -5.77 -15.40 -29.12
C ALA A 123 -6.37 -14.03 -29.50
N MET A 124 -7.70 -13.89 -29.47
CA MET A 124 -8.37 -12.60 -29.64
C MET A 124 -8.00 -11.63 -28.51
N ALA A 125 -8.01 -12.09 -27.25
CA ALA A 125 -7.61 -11.27 -26.10
C ALA A 125 -6.18 -10.74 -26.23
N LEU A 126 -5.23 -11.61 -26.61
CA LEU A 126 -3.84 -11.24 -26.81
C LEU A 126 -3.67 -10.20 -27.93
N ARG A 127 -4.36 -10.36 -29.07
CA ARG A 127 -4.32 -9.36 -30.16
C ARG A 127 -4.86 -8.00 -29.72
N TRP A 128 -5.97 -7.97 -29.00
CA TRP A 128 -6.53 -6.72 -28.46
C TRP A 128 -5.60 -6.07 -27.44
N ALA A 129 -4.99 -6.86 -26.55
CA ALA A 129 -4.00 -6.35 -25.60
C ALA A 129 -2.79 -5.75 -26.34
N ALA A 130 -2.19 -6.50 -27.28
CA ALA A 130 -1.05 -6.03 -28.08
C ALA A 130 -1.36 -4.75 -28.86
N ALA A 131 -2.48 -4.72 -29.59
CA ALA A 131 -2.90 -3.52 -30.33
C ALA A 131 -3.16 -2.34 -29.38
N SER A 132 -3.71 -2.60 -28.19
CA SER A 132 -3.94 -1.56 -27.20
C SER A 132 -2.65 -1.03 -26.60
N PHE A 133 -1.63 -1.86 -26.39
CA PHE A 133 -0.31 -1.40 -25.96
C PHE A 133 0.33 -0.50 -27.02
N VAL A 134 0.37 -0.93 -28.29
CA VAL A 134 0.89 -0.13 -29.41
C VAL A 134 0.19 1.22 -29.52
N GLU A 135 -1.13 1.26 -29.34
CA GLU A 135 -1.87 2.51 -29.38
C GLU A 135 -1.65 3.37 -28.12
N THR A 136 -1.42 2.76 -26.96
CA THR A 136 -1.13 3.48 -25.70
C THR A 136 0.25 4.13 -25.73
N GLU A 137 1.22 3.47 -26.36
CA GLU A 137 2.61 3.93 -26.48
C GLU A 137 2.71 5.34 -27.07
N LYS A 138 1.85 5.67 -28.04
CA LYS A 138 1.81 6.98 -28.70
C LYS A 138 1.59 8.16 -27.74
N SER A 139 1.01 7.91 -26.56
CA SER A 139 0.74 8.92 -25.54
C SER A 139 1.77 8.97 -24.42
N TYR A 140 2.80 8.11 -24.46
CA TYR A 140 3.80 8.06 -23.41
C TYR A 140 4.60 9.35 -23.29
N ARG A 141 4.88 9.70 -22.04
CA ARG A 141 5.72 10.83 -21.68
C ARG A 141 7.04 10.29 -21.15
N ARG A 142 8.09 11.12 -21.23
CA ARG A 142 9.36 10.79 -20.59
C ARG A 142 9.14 10.58 -19.09
N ILE A 143 9.83 9.57 -18.56
CA ILE A 143 9.89 9.28 -17.13
C ILE A 143 10.44 10.50 -16.38
N VAL A 144 9.93 10.76 -15.19
CA VAL A 144 10.46 11.83 -14.33
C VAL A 144 11.88 11.46 -13.90
N GLY A 145 12.85 12.33 -14.20
CA GLY A 145 14.27 12.05 -13.98
C GLY A 145 14.91 11.19 -15.07
N PHE A 146 14.36 11.17 -16.29
CA PHE A 146 14.93 10.43 -17.43
C PHE A 146 16.42 10.77 -17.68
N ASP A 147 16.81 12.01 -17.41
CA ASP A 147 18.17 12.53 -17.51
C ASP A 147 19.15 11.87 -16.52
N GLN A 148 18.62 11.19 -15.50
CA GLN A 148 19.35 10.53 -14.42
C GLN A 148 19.29 9.00 -14.51
N LEU A 149 18.63 8.43 -15.52
CA LEU A 149 18.47 6.97 -15.67
C LEU A 149 19.80 6.22 -15.81
N TRP A 150 20.85 6.88 -16.29
CA TRP A 150 22.18 6.29 -16.36
C TRP A 150 22.74 5.90 -14.98
N MET A 151 22.35 6.60 -13.90
CA MET A 151 22.76 6.25 -12.54
C MET A 151 22.11 4.95 -12.07
N LEU A 152 20.83 4.75 -12.42
CA LEU A 152 20.14 3.48 -12.18
C LEU A 152 20.84 2.35 -12.95
N ARG A 153 21.17 2.57 -14.23
CA ARG A 153 21.91 1.59 -15.02
C ARG A 153 23.24 1.22 -14.37
N ALA A 154 24.04 2.20 -13.96
CA ALA A 154 25.32 1.95 -13.29
C ALA A 154 25.14 1.05 -12.05
N HIS A 155 24.13 1.32 -11.22
CA HIS A 155 23.84 0.48 -10.04
C HIS A 155 23.35 -0.93 -10.37
N LEU A 156 22.69 -1.13 -11.51
CA LEU A 156 22.25 -2.46 -11.94
C LEU A 156 23.43 -3.24 -12.53
N ASP A 157 24.26 -2.58 -13.34
CA ASP A 157 25.46 -3.16 -13.94
C ASP A 157 26.49 -3.54 -12.85
N ASP A 158 26.66 -2.72 -11.81
CA ASP A 158 27.53 -3.00 -10.66
C ASP A 158 27.02 -4.13 -9.74
N ARG A 159 25.72 -4.47 -9.84
CA ARG A 159 25.07 -5.53 -9.04
C ARG A 159 25.08 -6.90 -9.72
N GLU A 160 25.55 -7.00 -10.96
CA GLU A 160 25.75 -8.26 -11.66
C GLU A 160 27.18 -8.79 -11.39
N PRO A 161 27.40 -9.81 -10.51
CA PRO A 161 28.15 -10.96 -10.98
C PRO A 161 27.19 -11.65 -11.93
N VAL A 162 27.50 -11.51 -13.20
CA VAL A 162 26.68 -12.00 -14.29
C VAL A 162 26.12 -13.38 -13.94
N ALA A 163 24.83 -13.55 -14.16
CA ALA A 163 24.28 -14.86 -14.48
C ALA A 163 24.89 -15.43 -15.80
N GLU A 164 26.19 -15.24 -16.06
CA GLU A 164 26.98 -15.92 -17.06
C GLU A 164 27.48 -17.21 -16.42
N MET A 165 26.93 -18.32 -16.92
CA MET A 165 27.51 -19.67 -17.03
C MET A 165 26.49 -20.77 -16.65
N LYS A 166 25.26 -20.73 -17.18
CA LYS A 166 24.43 -21.94 -17.30
C LYS A 166 23.73 -22.12 -18.65
N MET A 167 24.19 -21.43 -19.70
CA MET A 167 23.83 -21.71 -21.09
C MET A 167 25.08 -21.72 -21.99
N ALA A 168 26.14 -22.39 -21.53
CA ALA A 168 27.25 -22.84 -22.37
C ALA A 168 27.61 -24.25 -21.91
N GLY A 169 26.98 -25.24 -22.54
CA GLY A 169 27.10 -26.68 -22.27
C GLY A 169 26.09 -27.44 -23.10
#